data_AF-A0A8S3YJ70-F1
#
_entry.id   AF-A0A8S3YJ70-F1
#
_cell.length_a   1.000
_cell.length_b   1.000
_cell.length_c   1.000
_cell.angle_alpha   90.00
_cell.angle_beta   90.00
_cell.angle_gamma   90.00
#
_symmetry.space_group_name_H-M   'P 1'
#
loop_
_entity.id
_entity.type
_entity.pdbx_description
1 polymer ?
#
loop_
_entity_poly.entity_id
_entity_poly.type
_entity_poly.pdbx_seq_one_letter_code
_entity_poly.pdbx_strand_id
1 'polypeptide(L)'
;MSVILTACRNSKQKAIEKAGKKKAAKKREKREAAMTALTEKLAVSDLEGENNVKIWTFLLNGEPTSVVLHRDSLEVACNGDVVESTSDFCHCGAVIDFRVGSRKAQITSSPGSKPHDGLIFALAIEGSLVPDVYGEDIGAAV
;
A
#
# COMPACT_ATOMS: atom_id res chain seq x y z
N MET A 1 60.62 37.91 7.23
CA MET A 1 60.48 36.50 7.65
C MET A 1 59.47 36.41 8.79
N SER A 2 58.29 35.81 8.58
CA SER A 2 57.48 35.30 9.70
C SER A 2 56.57 34.17 9.20
N VAL A 3 57.20 33.01 8.99
CA VAL A 3 56.55 31.76 8.54
C VAL A 3 55.65 31.14 9.62
N ILE A 4 55.69 31.65 10.85
CA ILE A 4 55.03 31.08 12.03
C ILE A 4 53.52 31.44 12.07
N LEU A 5 53.14 32.64 11.58
CA LEU A 5 51.74 33.09 11.58
C LEU A 5 50.86 32.35 10.55
N THR A 6 51.46 31.86 9.45
CA THR A 6 50.75 31.14 8.38
C THR A 6 50.32 29.73 8.83
N ALA A 7 51.14 29.06 9.65
CA ALA A 7 50.85 27.71 10.14
C ALA A 7 49.65 27.67 11.10
N CYS A 8 49.50 28.67 11.98
CA CYS A 8 48.39 28.73 12.93
C CYS A 8 47.03 29.02 12.25
N ARG A 9 47.03 29.82 11.17
CA ARG A 9 45.82 30.17 10.41
C ARG A 9 45.28 28.98 9.61
N ASN A 10 46.17 28.22 8.97
CA ASN A 10 45.82 26.99 8.25
C ASN A 10 45.31 25.86 9.15
N SER A 11 45.82 25.74 10.39
CA SER A 11 45.38 24.72 11.34
C SER A 11 43.95 24.97 11.85
N LYS A 12 43.61 26.23 12.18
CA LYS A 12 42.26 26.62 12.60
C LYS A 12 41.22 26.48 11.49
N GLN A 13 41.56 26.84 10.24
CA GLN A 13 40.67 26.65 9.08
C GLN A 13 40.36 25.19 8.80
N LYS A 14 41.36 24.29 8.86
CA LYS A 14 41.15 22.84 8.64
C LYS A 14 40.26 22.18 9.72
N ALA A 15 40.32 22.65 10.97
CA ALA A 15 39.48 22.12 12.04
C ALA A 15 38.00 22.48 11.86
N ILE A 16 37.71 23.71 11.44
CA ILE A 16 36.34 24.21 11.18
C ILE A 16 35.72 23.48 9.99
N GLU A 17 36.49 23.26 8.91
CA GLU A 17 36.01 22.54 7.72
C GLU A 17 35.72 21.05 8.01
N LYS A 18 36.56 20.39 8.82
CA LYS A 18 36.33 19.01 9.27
C LYS A 18 35.09 18.90 10.18
N ALA A 19 34.83 19.89 11.03
CA ALA A 19 33.63 19.91 11.88
C ALA A 19 32.35 20.13 11.06
N GLY A 20 32.39 20.97 10.01
CA GLY A 20 31.28 21.17 9.07
C GLY A 20 30.97 19.90 8.26
N LYS A 21 32.00 19.24 7.71
CA LYS A 21 31.84 17.97 6.96
C LYS A 21 31.28 16.84 7.82
N LYS A 22 31.69 16.73 9.09
CA LYS A 22 31.14 15.73 10.02
C LYS A 22 29.65 15.97 10.35
N LYS A 23 29.22 17.23 10.50
CA LYS A 23 27.80 17.56 10.72
C LYS A 23 26.93 17.32 9.48
N ALA A 24 27.45 17.57 8.28
CA ALA A 24 26.75 17.29 7.03
C ALA A 24 26.60 15.79 6.75
N ALA A 25 27.64 14.99 7.01
CA ALA A 25 27.58 13.53 6.88
C ALA A 25 26.57 12.90 7.85
N LYS A 26 26.58 13.31 9.13
CA LYS A 26 25.62 12.82 10.13
C LYS A 26 24.16 13.19 9.81
N LYS A 27 23.94 14.36 9.20
CA LYS A 27 22.59 14.78 8.75
C LYS A 27 22.12 13.97 7.53
N ARG A 28 23.03 13.60 6.62
CA ARG A 28 22.74 12.74 5.47
C ARG A 28 22.47 11.31 5.90
N GLU A 29 23.30 10.75 6.79
CA GLU A 29 23.08 9.42 7.38
C GLU A 29 21.76 9.33 8.15
N LYS A 30 21.38 10.36 8.93
CA LYS A 30 20.07 10.39 9.60
C LYS A 30 18.90 10.50 8.61
N ARG A 31 19.07 11.19 7.48
CA ARG A 31 18.05 11.27 6.42
C ARG A 31 17.94 9.98 5.61
N GLU A 32 19.07 9.34 5.35
CA GLU A 32 19.14 8.06 4.65
C GLU A 32 18.57 6.95 5.53
N ALA A 33 18.94 6.88 6.81
CA ALA A 33 18.31 5.99 7.78
C ALA A 33 16.80 6.27 7.97
N ALA A 34 16.36 7.53 7.91
CA ALA A 34 14.94 7.86 7.95
C ALA A 34 14.21 7.49 6.65
N MET A 35 14.87 7.60 5.50
CA MET A 35 14.32 7.19 4.20
C MET A 35 14.26 5.67 4.10
N THR A 36 15.31 4.96 4.53
CA THR A 36 15.34 3.50 4.64
C THR A 36 14.34 3.00 5.67
N ALA A 37 14.16 3.64 6.83
CA ALA A 37 13.13 3.27 7.79
C ALA A 37 11.71 3.59 7.30
N LEU A 38 11.52 4.61 6.47
CA LEU A 38 10.24 4.89 5.81
C LEU A 38 9.96 3.86 4.70
N THR A 39 10.97 3.51 3.92
CA THR A 39 10.91 2.44 2.92
C THR A 39 10.67 1.09 3.58
N GLU A 40 11.30 0.79 4.72
CA GLU A 40 11.06 -0.43 5.50
C GLU A 40 9.64 -0.44 6.06
N LYS A 41 9.14 0.67 6.61
CA LYS A 41 7.73 0.79 7.04
C LYS A 41 6.72 0.70 5.89
N LEU A 42 7.09 1.13 4.68
CA LEU A 42 6.29 0.94 3.47
C LEU A 42 6.48 -0.45 2.84
N ALA A 43 7.58 -1.14 3.17
CA ALA A 43 7.92 -2.48 2.67
C ALA A 43 7.45 -3.63 3.58
N VAL A 44 6.88 -3.35 4.76
CA VAL A 44 6.09 -4.36 5.53
C VAL A 44 4.66 -4.47 4.98
N SER A 45 4.54 -4.58 3.66
CA SER A 45 3.37 -5.16 3.00
C SER A 45 3.77 -6.31 2.05
N ASP A 46 5.08 -6.53 1.83
CA ASP A 46 5.61 -7.71 1.13
C ASP A 46 5.62 -8.94 2.06
N LEU A 47 4.43 -9.33 2.51
CA LEU A 47 4.14 -10.75 2.56
C LEU A 47 3.95 -11.19 1.10
N GLU A 48 5.05 -11.49 0.42
CA GLU A 48 5.07 -12.52 -0.62
C GLU A 48 4.51 -13.80 0.02
N GLY A 49 3.20 -14.00 -0.14
CA GLY A 49 2.49 -15.10 0.49
C GLY A 49 1.21 -15.43 -0.26
N GLU A 50 1.36 -15.97 -1.47
CA GLU A 50 0.37 -16.78 -2.22
C GLU A 50 -1.03 -16.19 -2.50
N ASN A 51 -1.39 -15.01 -1.98
CA ASN A 51 -2.76 -14.48 -1.98
C ASN A 51 -2.82 -12.97 -2.27
N ASN A 52 -2.16 -12.51 -3.33
CA ASN A 52 -2.38 -11.16 -3.88
C ASN A 52 -3.78 -10.99 -4.50
N VAL A 53 -4.57 -12.07 -4.53
CA VAL A 53 -5.93 -12.05 -5.02
C VAL A 53 -6.95 -11.97 -3.88
N LYS A 54 -8.07 -11.31 -4.15
CA LYS A 54 -9.27 -11.37 -3.32
C LYS A 54 -10.36 -12.04 -4.14
N ILE A 55 -10.99 -13.07 -3.58
CA ILE A 55 -11.95 -13.91 -4.29
C ILE A 55 -13.29 -13.85 -3.57
N TRP A 56 -14.35 -13.58 -4.32
CA TRP A 56 -15.73 -13.67 -3.87
C TRP A 56 -16.46 -14.72 -4.68
N THR A 57 -17.03 -15.72 -4.01
CA THR A 57 -17.84 -16.76 -4.64
C THR A 57 -19.27 -16.66 -4.10
N PHE A 58 -20.24 -16.48 -4.99
CA PHE A 58 -21.64 -16.31 -4.62
C PHE A 58 -22.55 -16.82 -5.75
N LEU A 59 -23.84 -16.97 -5.46
CA LEU A 59 -24.84 -17.31 -6.47
C LEU A 59 -25.47 -16.04 -7.03
N LEU A 60 -25.30 -15.80 -8.33
CA LEU A 60 -25.95 -14.72 -9.04
C LEU A 60 -27.02 -15.31 -9.95
N ASN A 61 -28.29 -14.96 -9.73
CA ASN A 61 -29.41 -15.47 -10.52
C ASN A 61 -29.51 -17.01 -10.58
N GLY A 62 -29.00 -17.71 -9.57
CA GLY A 62 -28.95 -19.17 -9.53
C GLY A 62 -27.71 -19.80 -10.16
N GLU A 63 -26.81 -19.00 -10.74
CA GLU A 63 -25.54 -19.46 -11.31
C GLU A 63 -24.36 -19.17 -10.35
N PRO A 64 -23.45 -20.14 -10.13
CA PRO A 64 -22.25 -19.92 -9.34
C PRO A 64 -21.34 -18.93 -10.05
N THR A 65 -21.10 -17.80 -9.40
CA THR A 65 -20.26 -16.72 -9.90
C THR A 65 -19.07 -16.53 -8.98
N SER A 66 -17.87 -16.46 -9.56
CA SER A 66 -16.63 -16.14 -8.88
C SER A 66 -16.06 -14.84 -9.41
N VAL A 67 -15.79 -13.89 -8.53
CA VAL A 67 -15.11 -12.64 -8.85
C VAL A 67 -13.76 -12.64 -8.16
N VAL A 68 -12.71 -12.42 -8.93
CA VAL A 68 -11.32 -12.36 -8.48
C VAL A 68 -10.80 -10.94 -8.72
N LEU A 69 -10.25 -10.32 -7.70
CA LEU A 69 -9.55 -9.04 -7.79
C LEU A 69 -8.07 -9.26 -7.51
N HIS A 70 -7.22 -8.85 -8.44
CA HIS A 70 -5.78 -8.73 -8.22
C HIS A 70 -5.49 -7.41 -7.51
N ARG A 71 -4.96 -7.45 -6.29
CA ARG A 71 -4.77 -6.24 -5.47
C ARG A 71 -3.66 -5.34 -6.01
N ASP A 72 -2.65 -5.91 -6.66
CA ASP A 72 -1.55 -5.14 -7.24
C ASP A 72 -1.93 -4.43 -8.54
N SER A 73 -2.59 -5.13 -9.46
CA SER A 73 -2.99 -4.57 -10.76
C SER A 73 -4.37 -3.92 -10.76
N LEU A 74 -5.17 -4.14 -9.70
CA LEU A 74 -6.60 -3.81 -9.63
C LEU A 74 -7.42 -4.41 -10.77
N GLU A 75 -6.92 -5.49 -11.35
CA GLU A 75 -7.57 -6.22 -12.43
C GLU A 75 -8.65 -7.14 -11.86
N VAL A 76 -9.81 -7.15 -12.51
CA VAL A 76 -10.96 -7.96 -12.10
C VAL A 76 -11.17 -9.08 -13.11
N ALA A 77 -11.27 -10.30 -12.62
CA ALA A 77 -11.67 -11.47 -13.41
C ALA A 77 -12.98 -12.05 -12.87
N CYS A 78 -13.90 -12.37 -13.76
CA CYS A 78 -15.19 -12.97 -13.46
C CYS A 78 -15.25 -14.36 -14.10
N ASN A 79 -15.50 -15.40 -13.30
CA ASN A 79 -15.60 -16.80 -13.75
C ASN A 79 -14.36 -17.29 -14.54
N GLY A 80 -13.19 -16.69 -14.30
CA GLY A 80 -11.94 -17.00 -15.00
C GLY A 80 -11.59 -16.07 -16.16
N ASP A 81 -12.52 -15.21 -16.59
CA ASP A 81 -12.29 -14.24 -17.67
C ASP A 81 -12.05 -12.84 -17.13
N VAL A 82 -11.00 -12.17 -17.61
CA VAL A 82 -10.72 -10.77 -17.27
C VAL A 82 -11.80 -9.88 -17.85
N VAL A 83 -12.38 -9.02 -17.02
CA VAL A 83 -13.45 -8.09 -17.43
C VAL A 83 -12.92 -6.66 -17.50
N GLU A 84 -13.52 -5.86 -18.39
CA GLU A 84 -13.25 -4.43 -18.42
C GLU A 84 -13.79 -3.77 -17.15
N SER A 85 -12.89 -3.12 -16.42
CA SER A 85 -13.19 -2.40 -15.18
C SER A 85 -12.66 -0.97 -15.25
N THR A 86 -13.43 -0.03 -14.71
CA THR A 86 -13.01 1.37 -14.54
C THR A 86 -12.59 1.58 -13.09
N SER A 87 -11.35 2.00 -12.86
CA SER A 87 -10.83 2.27 -11.52
C SER A 87 -10.70 3.77 -11.25
N ASP A 88 -11.39 4.23 -10.21
CA ASP A 88 -11.35 5.57 -9.69
C ASP A 88 -10.58 5.59 -8.35
N PHE A 89 -9.44 6.27 -8.34
CA PHE A 89 -8.61 6.39 -7.14
C PHE A 89 -9.01 7.64 -6.34
N CYS A 90 -9.36 7.43 -5.07
CA CYS A 90 -9.72 8.45 -4.11
C CYS A 90 -8.69 8.53 -2.97
N HIS A 91 -8.70 9.63 -2.20
CA HIS A 91 -7.79 9.79 -1.05
C HIS A 91 -7.98 8.70 0.01
N CYS A 92 -9.17 8.12 0.11
CA CYS A 92 -9.53 7.11 1.09
C CYS A 92 -9.57 5.69 0.50
N GLY A 93 -9.03 5.44 -0.69
CA GLY A 93 -9.02 4.12 -1.32
C GLY A 93 -9.32 4.14 -2.81
N ALA A 94 -9.76 3.02 -3.37
CA ALA A 94 -10.06 2.88 -4.80
C ALA A 94 -11.47 2.31 -5.00
N VAL A 95 -12.18 2.80 -6.01
CA VAL A 95 -13.48 2.30 -6.43
C VAL A 95 -13.32 1.72 -7.82
N ILE A 96 -13.76 0.49 -8.02
CA ILE A 96 -13.62 -0.24 -9.28
C ILE A 96 -15.01 -0.63 -9.76
N ASP A 97 -15.48 0.00 -10.83
CA ASP A 97 -16.75 -0.27 -11.46
C ASP A 97 -16.58 -1.25 -12.63
N PHE A 98 -17.34 -2.34 -12.64
CA PHE A 98 -17.29 -3.36 -13.68
C PHE A 98 -18.68 -3.99 -13.90
N ARG A 99 -18.78 -4.89 -14.87
CA ARG A 99 -20.02 -5.63 -15.14
C ARG A 99 -19.81 -7.13 -15.01
N VAL A 100 -20.79 -7.78 -14.39
CA VAL A 100 -20.87 -9.24 -14.29
C VAL A 100 -22.11 -9.67 -15.08
N GLY A 101 -21.89 -10.17 -16.30
CA GLY A 101 -22.98 -10.39 -17.24
C GLY A 101 -23.74 -9.10 -17.55
N SER A 102 -25.02 -9.04 -17.18
CA SER A 102 -25.89 -7.86 -17.37
C SER A 102 -25.98 -6.93 -16.15
N ARG A 103 -25.37 -7.30 -15.02
CA ARG A 103 -25.51 -6.57 -13.76
C ARG A 103 -24.30 -5.68 -13.49
N LYS A 104 -24.55 -4.52 -12.89
CA LYS A 104 -23.48 -3.60 -12.47
C LYS A 104 -22.87 -4.08 -11.17
N ALA A 105 -21.55 -4.20 -11.12
CA ALA A 105 -20.79 -4.55 -9.94
C ALA A 105 -19.77 -3.46 -9.62
N GLN A 106 -19.46 -3.32 -8.34
CA GLN A 106 -18.51 -2.33 -7.86
C GLN A 106 -17.69 -2.93 -6.71
N ILE A 107 -16.38 -2.77 -6.77
CA ILE A 107 -15.49 -3.07 -5.66
C ILE A 107 -15.06 -1.75 -5.04
N THR A 108 -15.17 -1.64 -3.72
CA THR A 108 -14.64 -0.50 -2.97
C THR A 108 -13.52 -0.97 -2.07
N SER A 109 -12.39 -0.28 -2.16
CA SER A 109 -11.26 -0.42 -1.26
C SER A 109 -11.30 0.72 -0.25
N SER A 110 -11.18 0.39 1.04
CA SER A 110 -11.15 1.34 2.13
C SER A 110 -10.08 0.96 3.16
N PRO A 111 -9.37 1.91 3.78
CA PRO A 111 -8.47 1.60 4.87
C PRO A 111 -9.28 1.03 6.04
N GLY A 112 -8.77 -0.05 6.63
CA GLY A 112 -9.40 -0.64 7.80
C GLY A 112 -9.41 0.31 9.00
N SER A 113 -10.34 0.06 9.91
CA SER A 113 -10.52 0.88 11.12
C SER A 113 -9.32 0.81 12.08
N LYS A 114 -8.56 -0.29 12.02
CA LYS A 114 -7.39 -0.53 12.85
C LYS A 114 -6.12 -0.21 12.06
N PRO A 115 -5.07 0.34 12.71
CA PRO A 115 -3.82 0.67 12.05
C PRO A 115 -3.07 -0.54 11.44
N HIS A 116 -3.50 -1.77 11.75
CA HIS A 116 -2.94 -3.02 11.22
C HIS A 116 -3.87 -3.76 10.25
N ASP A 117 -5.09 -3.28 9.97
CA ASP A 117 -6.06 -3.99 9.10
C ASP A 117 -5.73 -3.90 7.60
N GLY A 118 -4.85 -2.98 7.20
CA GLY A 118 -4.54 -2.75 5.78
C GLY A 118 -5.74 -2.21 4.98
N LEU A 119 -5.79 -2.54 3.69
CA LEU A 119 -6.88 -2.17 2.78
C LEU A 119 -7.94 -3.28 2.77
N ILE A 120 -9.17 -2.91 3.13
CA ILE A 120 -10.34 -3.79 3.08
C ILE A 120 -11.03 -3.59 1.73
N PHE A 121 -11.23 -4.69 1.01
CA PHE A 121 -11.97 -4.72 -0.25
C PHE A 121 -13.37 -5.28 -0.02
N ALA A 122 -14.39 -4.58 -0.48
CA ALA A 122 -15.78 -4.98 -0.43
C ALA A 122 -16.37 -5.02 -1.84
N LEU A 123 -17.06 -6.11 -2.19
CA LEU A 123 -17.78 -6.25 -3.45
C LEU A 123 -19.27 -5.93 -3.25
N ALA A 124 -19.82 -5.11 -4.13
CA ALA A 124 -21.24 -4.80 -4.22
C ALA A 124 -21.78 -5.09 -5.63
N ILE A 125 -22.95 -5.72 -5.72
CA ILE A 125 -23.64 -6.00 -6.99
C ILE A 125 -24.99 -5.33 -6.95
N GLU A 126 -25.21 -4.37 -7.84
CA GLU A 126 -26.41 -3.52 -7.87
C GLU A 126 -26.72 -2.87 -6.51
N GLY A 127 -25.67 -2.53 -5.75
CA GLY A 127 -25.78 -1.96 -4.41
C GLY A 127 -25.94 -2.98 -3.28
N SER A 128 -26.01 -4.28 -3.58
CA SER A 128 -26.07 -5.35 -2.57
C SER A 128 -24.65 -5.85 -2.25
N LEU A 129 -24.24 -5.76 -0.99
CA LEU A 129 -22.92 -6.23 -0.55
C LEU A 129 -22.84 -7.76 -0.58
N VAL A 130 -21.76 -8.27 -1.15
CA VAL A 130 -21.42 -9.69 -1.15
C VAL A 130 -20.54 -9.96 0.08
N PRO A 131 -20.97 -10.83 1.01
CA PRO A 131 -20.17 -11.15 2.18
C PRO A 131 -18.88 -11.87 1.78
N ASP A 132 -17.82 -11.55 2.50
CA ASP A 132 -16.55 -12.24 2.34
C ASP A 132 -16.55 -13.54 3.14
N VAL A 133 -16.25 -14.66 2.49
CA VAL A 133 -16.28 -15.99 3.13
C VAL A 133 -15.08 -16.20 4.06
N TYR A 134 -14.09 -15.29 4.05
CA TYR A 134 -12.88 -15.33 4.87
C TYR A 134 -12.84 -14.28 5.98
N GLY A 135 -13.97 -13.62 6.28
CA GLY A 135 -14.11 -12.84 7.50
C GLY A 135 -14.26 -13.79 8.69
N GLU A 136 -13.24 -13.86 9.56
CA GLU A 136 -13.34 -14.53 10.85
C GLU A 136 -14.65 -14.19 11.54
N ASP A 137 -15.49 -15.20 11.65
CA ASP A 137 -16.69 -15.26 12.47
C ASP A 137 -16.25 -15.19 13.95
N ILE A 138 -16.19 -14.00 14.51
CA ILE A 138 -16.29 -13.82 15.96
C ILE A 138 -17.31 -12.72 16.22
N GLY A 139 -18.56 -13.12 16.46
CA GLY A 139 -19.48 -12.27 17.22
C GLY A 139 -20.97 -12.34 16.88
N ALA A 140 -21.52 -13.52 16.58
CA ALA A 140 -22.96 -13.74 16.76
C ALA A 140 -23.20 -14.89 17.74
N ALA A 141 -22.85 -14.64 19.02
CA ALA A 141 -23.40 -15.44 20.11
C ALA A 141 -24.79 -14.87 20.46
N VAL A 142 -25.79 -15.70 20.17
CA VAL A 142 -27.17 -15.64 20.66
C VAL A 142 -27.23 -15.59 22.18
#